data_AF-M9PEZ0-F1
#
_entry.id   AF-M9PEZ0-F1
#
_cell.length_a   1.000
_cell.length_b   1.000
_cell.length_c   1.000
_cell.angle_alpha   90.00
_cell.angle_beta   90.00
_cell.angle_gamma   90.00
#
_symmetry.space_group_name_H-M   'P 1'
#
loop_
_entity.id
_entity.type
_entity.pdbx_description
1 polymer ?
#
loop_
_entity_poly.entity_id
_entity_poly.type
_entity_poly.pdbx_seq_one_letter_code
_entity_poly.pdbx_strand_id
1 'polypeptide(L)' 'MSTEPSVAKDAVLKRSEALAENTPQVSGYDFNEGLDYSKLFESYVNTGFQATNLGLAIREINRMGPAIGSGPNRQP' A
#
# COMPACT_ATOMS: atom_id res chain seq x y z
N MET A 1 -1.95 39.89 -22.32
CA MET A 1 -1.57 38.62 -21.66
C MET A 1 -1.76 38.83 -20.17
N SER A 2 -2.53 37.98 -19.48
CA SER A 2 -2.68 38.09 -18.02
C SER A 2 -1.43 37.51 -17.37
N THR A 3 -0.73 38.30 -16.57
CA THR A 3 0.40 37.83 -15.76
C THR A 3 -0.15 37.15 -14.51
N GLU A 4 0.33 35.95 -14.23
CA GLU A 4 -0.01 35.23 -13.01
C GLU A 4 0.53 35.94 -11.75
N PRO A 5 -0.17 35.88 -10.61
CA PRO A 5 0.35 36.39 -9.35
C PRO A 5 1.64 35.64 -8.97
N SER A 6 2.74 36.37 -8.78
CA SER A 6 4.07 35.78 -8.47
C SER A 6 4.03 34.88 -7.24
N VAL A 7 3.33 35.31 -6.19
CA VAL A 7 3.17 34.52 -4.95
C VAL A 7 2.51 33.17 -5.20
N ALA A 8 1.49 33.12 -6.07
CA ALA A 8 0.80 31.87 -6.39
C ALA A 8 1.70 30.94 -7.22
N LYS A 9 2.48 31.51 -8.15
CA LYS A 9 3.46 30.77 -8.95
C LYS A 9 4.52 30.11 -8.07
N ASP A 10 5.10 30.88 -7.15
CA ASP A 10 6.16 30.40 -6.27
C ASP A 10 5.64 29.36 -5.26
N ALA A 11 4.40 29.52 -4.78
CA ALA A 11 3.79 28.57 -3.85
C ALA A 11 3.45 27.22 -4.50
N VAL A 12 2.93 27.21 -5.74
CA VAL A 12 2.48 25.99 -6.42
C VAL A 12 3.65 25.26 -7.10
N LEU A 13 4.62 25.99 -7.65
CA LEU A 13 5.71 25.41 -8.45
C LEU A 13 7.00 25.19 -7.66
N LYS A 14 6.89 25.04 -6.34
CA LYS A 14 8.04 24.71 -5.49
C LYS A 14 8.64 23.36 -5.92
N ARG A 15 9.96 23.34 -6.09
CA ARG A 15 10.70 22.11 -6.43
C ARG A 15 10.59 21.10 -5.28
N SER A 16 10.32 19.84 -5.63
CA SER A 16 10.35 18.71 -4.70
C SER A 16 11.76 18.14 -4.58
N GLU A 17 12.04 17.51 -3.44
CA GLU A 17 13.22 16.68 -3.24
C GLU A 17 12.99 15.27 -3.77
N ALA A 18 14.07 14.52 -3.99
CA ALA A 18 13.99 13.12 -4.38
C ALA A 18 13.63 12.24 -3.18
N LEU A 19 12.80 11.23 -3.39
CA LEU A 19 12.48 10.20 -2.41
C LEU A 19 13.56 9.11 -2.40
N ALA A 20 13.62 8.32 -1.33
CA ALA A 20 14.50 7.15 -1.27
C ALA A 20 14.13 6.12 -2.35
N GLU A 21 15.13 5.43 -2.91
CA GLU A 21 14.96 4.51 -4.05
C GLU A 21 13.88 3.45 -3.85
N ASN A 22 13.71 2.97 -2.62
CA ASN A 22 12.76 1.91 -2.26
C ASN A 22 11.41 2.45 -1.73
N THR A 23 11.08 3.72 -1.98
CA THR A 23 9.78 4.27 -1.58
C THR A 23 8.67 3.57 -2.39
N PRO A 24 7.72 2.85 -1.74
CA PRO A 24 6.67 2.15 -2.47
C PRO A 24 5.82 3.13 -3.30
N GLN A 25 5.55 2.75 -4.55
CA GLN A 25 4.61 3.49 -5.39
C GLN A 25 3.17 3.07 -5.08
N VAL A 26 2.26 4.04 -5.12
CA VAL A 26 0.84 3.76 -4.99
C VAL A 26 0.36 3.07 -6.26
N SER A 27 -0.12 1.84 -6.13
CA SER A 27 -0.67 1.04 -7.22
C SER A 27 -1.72 0.06 -6.68
N GLY A 28 -2.89 0.06 -7.32
CA GLY A 28 -3.99 -0.85 -7.00
C GLY A 28 -3.92 -2.15 -7.82
N TYR A 29 -4.86 -3.05 -7.56
CA TYR A 29 -5.01 -4.27 -8.36
C TYR A 29 -5.46 -3.95 -9.79
N ASP A 30 -4.80 -4.57 -10.78
CA ASP A 30 -5.21 -4.48 -12.18
C ASP A 30 -6.26 -5.55 -12.50
N PHE A 31 -7.53 -5.15 -12.61
CA PHE A 31 -8.63 -6.05 -12.97
C PHE A 31 -8.55 -6.59 -14.41
N ASN A 32 -7.66 -6.05 -15.26
CA ASN A 32 -7.36 -6.67 -16.55
C ASN A 32 -6.63 -8.02 -16.38
N GLU A 33 -6.02 -8.29 -15.22
CA GLU A 33 -5.46 -9.61 -14.87
C GLU A 33 -6.52 -10.64 -14.43
N GLY A 34 -7.82 -10.29 -14.51
CA GLY A 34 -8.92 -11.12 -14.08
C GLY A 34 -9.36 -10.83 -12.64
N LEU A 35 -10.01 -11.82 -12.01
CA LEU A 35 -10.44 -11.73 -10.62
C LEU A 35 -9.63 -12.70 -9.76
N ASP A 36 -8.49 -12.23 -9.27
CA ASP A 36 -7.63 -12.95 -8.34
C ASP A 36 -7.66 -12.25 -6.96
N TYR A 37 -8.36 -12.86 -6.01
CA TYR A 37 -8.50 -12.31 -4.65
C TYR A 37 -7.19 -12.26 -3.88
N SER A 38 -6.28 -13.22 -4.11
CA SER A 38 -4.97 -13.22 -3.45
C SER A 38 -4.19 -11.99 -3.88
N LYS A 39 -4.08 -11.77 -5.20
CA LYS A 39 -3.42 -10.57 -5.75
C LYS A 39 -4.13 -9.26 -5.36
N LEU A 40 -5.46 -9.27 -5.29
CA LEU A 40 -6.24 -8.12 -4.85
C LEU A 40 -5.89 -7.72 -3.41
N PHE A 41 -5.86 -8.66 -2.47
CA PHE A 41 -5.48 -8.38 -1.09
C PHE A 41 -3.98 -8.11 -0.93
N GLU A 42 -3.13 -8.68 -1.79
CA GLU A 42 -1.70 -8.34 -1.83
C GLU A 42 -1.46 -6.89 -2.27
N SER A 43 -2.24 -6.37 -3.23
CA SER A 43 -2.10 -4.99 -3.71
C SER A 43 -2.43 -3.94 -2.64
N TYR A 44 -3.16 -4.32 -1.59
CA TYR A 44 -3.66 -3.39 -0.59
C TYR A 44 -2.53 -2.63 0.12
N VAL A 45 -1.36 -3.25 0.30
CA VAL A 45 -0.18 -2.59 0.88
C VAL A 45 0.26 -1.34 0.12
N ASN A 46 -0.03 -1.26 -1.18
CA ASN A 46 0.30 -0.15 -2.06
C ASN A 46 -0.93 0.63 -2.53
N THR A 47 -2.13 0.33 -2.04
CA THR A 47 -3.37 0.98 -2.52
C THR A 47 -3.65 2.31 -1.80
N GLY A 48 -3.14 2.49 -0.57
CA GLY A 48 -3.29 3.72 0.21
C GLY A 48 -4.39 3.68 1.26
N PHE A 49 -4.44 4.71 2.11
CA PHE A 49 -5.43 4.89 3.17
C PHE A 49 -5.61 3.63 4.05
N GLN A 50 -6.85 3.17 4.25
CA GLN A 50 -7.15 1.99 5.06
C GLN A 50 -6.78 0.67 4.37
N ALA A 51 -6.69 0.64 3.04
CA ALA A 51 -6.25 -0.55 2.32
C ALA A 51 -4.80 -0.90 2.71
N THR A 52 -3.90 0.10 2.76
CA THR A 52 -2.52 -0.11 3.22
C THR A 52 -2.48 -0.65 4.64
N ASN A 53 -3.26 -0.08 5.56
CA ASN A 53 -3.33 -0.58 6.94
C ASN A 53 -3.81 -2.04 7.01
N LEU A 54 -4.82 -2.42 6.22
CA LEU A 54 -5.30 -3.80 6.16
C LEU A 54 -4.24 -4.75 5.61
N GLY A 55 -3.58 -4.38 4.50
CA GLY A 55 -2.51 -5.20 3.93
C GLY A 55 -1.33 -5.39 4.89
N LEU A 56 -0.96 -4.34 5.64
CA LEU A 56 0.06 -4.43 6.68
C LEU A 56 -0.38 -5.30 7.87
N ALA A 57 -1.65 -5.21 8.29
CA ALA A 57 -2.19 -6.05 9.35
C ALA A 57 -2.16 -7.54 8.98
N ILE A 58 -2.50 -7.90 7.74
CA ILE A 58 -2.39 -9.27 7.22
C ILE A 58 -0.95 -9.77 7.31
N ARG A 59 0.02 -8.97 6.85
CA ARG A 59 1.46 -9.31 6.95
C ARG A 59 1.91 -9.50 8.38
N GLU A 60 1.43 -8.64 9.27
CA GLU A 60 1.78 -8.68 10.68
C GLU A 60 1.24 -9.94 11.37
N ILE A 61 -0.01 -10.32 11.10
CA ILE A 61 -0.59 -11.59 11.59
C ILE A 61 0.22 -12.79 11.08
N ASN A 62 0.59 -12.82 9.80
CA ASN A 62 1.41 -13.89 9.24
C ASN A 62 2.81 -13.93 9.87
N ARG A 63 3.39 -12.77 10.21
CA ARG A 63 4.68 -12.65 10.92
C ARG A 63 4.62 -13.20 12.34
N MET A 64 3.49 -13.00 13.04
CA MET A 64 3.28 -13.56 14.38
C MET A 64 3.24 -15.11 14.36
N GLY A 65 3.04 -15.72 13.19
CA GLY A 65 2.91 -17.17 13.03
C GLY A 65 1.49 -17.65 13.36
N PRO A 66 1.19 -18.95 13.17
CA PRO A 66 -0.11 -19.49 13.51
C PRO A 66 -0.33 -19.43 15.02
N ALA A 67 -1.12 -18.47 15.48
CA ALA A 67 -1.70 -18.49 16.81
C ALA A 67 -2.86 -19.51 16.88
N ILE A 68 -2.65 -20.75 16.40
CA ILE A 68 -3.58 -21.88 16.57
C ILE A 68 -2.82 -23.22 16.48
N GLY A 69 -2.50 -23.81 17.63
CA GLY A 69 -2.54 -25.26 17.78
C GLY A 69 -1.30 -26.11 17.47
N SER A 70 -0.07 -25.65 17.74
CA SER A 70 1.09 -26.57 17.86
C SER A 70 1.08 -27.33 19.19
N GLY A 71 -0.02 -28.02 19.49
CA GLY A 71 -0.06 -29.07 20.51
C GLY A 71 0.03 -30.42 19.81
N PRO A 72 0.87 -31.37 20.27
CA PRO A 72 0.82 -32.72 19.74
C PRO A 72 -0.54 -33.29 20.13
N ASN A 73 -1.23 -33.93 19.18
CA ASN A 73 -2.42 -34.76 19.41
C ASN A 73 -3.78 -34.04 19.37
N ARG A 74 -4.39 -33.97 18.18
CA ARG A 74 -5.84 -34.19 17.96
C ARG A 74 -6.10 -34.83 16.59
N GLN A 75 -6.19 -36.15 16.59
CA GLN A 75 -7.07 -36.97 15.73
C GLN A 75 -8.27 -37.42 16.61
N PRO A 76 -9.44 -37.80 16.06
CA PRO A 76 -9.63 -38.87 15.07
C PRO A 76 -9.67 -38.42 13.61
#